data_AF-G4HB51-F1
#
_entry.id   AF-G4HB51-F1
#
_cell.length_a   1.000
_cell.length_b   1.000
_cell.length_c   1.000
_cell.angle_alpha   90.00
_cell.angle_beta   90.00
_cell.angle_gamma   90.00
#
_symmetry.space_group_name_H-M   'P 1'
#
loop_
_entity.id
_entity.type
_entity.pdbx_description
1 polymer ?
#
loop_
_entity_poly.entity_id
_entity_poly.type
_entity_poly.pdbx_seq_one_letter_code
_entity_poly.pdbx_strand_id
1 'polypeptide(L)'
;MSEKEQLLSEYGEWIDRVKELADRDETLWSTPLAEGKWTVREVVCHIFRWDEYFFAEAIEKIARGEAPTSEHLNYDEFNENARDYAKASTTEDLVRQTIAAREQLIEAIRSMPEDVYDGDYTDKDGHPFKVAQFIKDFIWHDKHHLRQLELIG
;
A
#
# COMPACT_ATOMS: atom_id res chain seq x y z
N MET A 1 6.62 7.61 -22.09
CA MET A 1 6.11 6.88 -20.91
C MET A 1 4.60 7.03 -20.92
N SER A 2 3.85 5.93 -20.82
CA SER A 2 2.37 5.97 -20.77
C SER A 2 1.89 6.53 -19.42
N GLU A 3 0.61 6.91 -19.31
CA GLU A 3 0.02 7.32 -18.02
C GLU A 3 0.15 6.21 -16.98
N LYS A 4 -0.11 4.94 -17.37
CA LYS A 4 0.07 3.76 -16.50
C LYS A 4 1.48 3.68 -15.90
N GLU A 5 2.53 3.80 -16.72
CA GLU A 5 3.91 3.75 -16.23
C GLU A 5 4.26 4.94 -15.33
N GLN A 6 3.70 6.13 -15.59
CA GLN A 6 3.88 7.29 -14.71
C GLN A 6 3.25 7.05 -13.34
N LEU A 7 2.00 6.56 -13.30
CA LEU A 7 1.31 6.24 -12.06
C LEU A 7 2.04 5.13 -11.28
N LEU A 8 2.53 4.09 -11.96
CA LEU A 8 3.31 3.04 -11.31
C LEU A 8 4.63 3.54 -10.74
N SER A 9 5.31 4.46 -11.44
CA SER A 9 6.51 5.11 -10.92
C SER A 9 6.21 5.93 -9.67
N GLU A 10 5.13 6.69 -9.69
CA GLU A 10 4.69 7.53 -8.55
C GLU A 10 4.24 6.68 -7.36
N TYR A 11 3.52 5.59 -7.61
CA TYR A 11 3.17 4.61 -6.57
C TYR A 11 4.41 3.90 -6.00
N GLY A 12 5.50 3.83 -6.76
CA GLY A 12 6.79 3.31 -6.32
C GLY A 12 7.54 4.23 -5.33
N GLU A 13 7.22 5.53 -5.26
CA GLU A 13 7.89 6.47 -4.34
C GLU A 13 7.81 6.05 -2.87
N TRP A 14 6.77 5.28 -2.51
CA TRP A 14 6.64 4.69 -1.18
C TRP A 14 7.81 3.75 -0.83
N ILE A 15 8.29 2.96 -1.80
CA ILE A 15 9.44 2.05 -1.61
C ILE A 15 10.69 2.85 -1.26
N ASP A 16 10.93 3.95 -1.98
CA ASP A 16 12.11 4.79 -1.76
C ASP A 16 12.05 5.40 -0.36
N ARG A 17 10.88 5.88 0.07
CA ARG A 17 10.71 6.38 1.44
C ARG A 17 11.00 5.32 2.50
N VAL A 18 10.50 4.10 2.32
CA VAL A 18 10.74 3.01 3.28
C VAL A 18 12.24 2.65 3.34
N LYS A 19 12.94 2.65 2.21
CA LYS A 19 14.40 2.45 2.16
C LYS A 19 15.15 3.57 2.87
N GLU A 20 14.78 4.82 2.63
CA GLU A 20 15.36 5.96 3.35
C GLU A 20 15.18 5.84 4.86
N LEU A 21 13.99 5.46 5.34
CA LEU A 21 13.71 5.26 6.76
C LEU A 21 14.50 4.09 7.35
N ALA A 22 14.76 3.04 6.57
CA ALA A 22 15.57 1.89 6.99
C ALA A 22 17.05 2.25 7.20
N ASP A 23 17.56 3.26 6.49
CA ASP A 23 18.93 3.78 6.67
C ASP A 23 19.08 4.72 7.89
N ARG A 24 17.97 5.04 8.58
CA ARG A 24 17.94 5.88 9.78
C ARG A 24 18.07 5.04 11.05
N ASP A 25 18.25 5.71 12.18
CA ASP A 25 18.31 5.06 13.48
C ASP A 25 17.00 4.34 13.81
N GLU A 26 17.10 3.13 14.34
CA GLU A 26 15.95 2.27 14.72
C GLU A 26 14.97 3.00 15.67
N THR A 27 15.45 3.91 16.52
CA THR A 27 14.59 4.68 17.43
C THR A 27 13.58 5.56 16.69
N LEU A 28 13.87 5.98 15.45
CA LEU A 28 12.95 6.72 14.59
C LEU A 28 11.64 5.96 14.36
N TRP A 29 11.71 4.63 14.26
CA TRP A 29 10.55 3.79 13.99
C TRP A 29 9.52 3.80 15.12
N SER A 30 9.97 4.11 16.34
CA SER A 30 9.11 4.28 17.52
C SER A 30 8.63 5.73 17.72
N THR A 31 9.06 6.67 16.88
CA THR A 31 8.68 8.08 16.98
C THR A 31 7.25 8.29 16.48
N PRO A 32 6.36 8.90 17.28
CA PRO A 32 5.01 9.27 16.84
C PRO A 32 5.06 10.43 15.84
N LEU A 33 4.19 10.41 14.82
CA LEU A 33 4.06 11.48 13.82
C LEU A 33 3.68 12.84 14.44
N ALA A 34 2.94 12.82 15.54
CA ALA A 34 2.62 13.96 16.39
C ALA A 34 2.09 13.43 17.74
N GLU A 35 1.81 14.32 18.69
CA GLU A 35 1.22 13.92 19.98
C GLU A 35 -0.08 13.11 19.78
N GLY A 36 -0.10 11.89 20.31
CA GLY A 36 -1.24 10.96 20.20
C GLY A 36 -1.47 10.37 18.81
N LYS A 37 -0.56 10.57 17.85
CA LYS A 37 -0.63 9.97 16.51
C LYS A 37 0.23 8.71 16.42
N TRP A 38 0.01 7.97 15.34
CA TRP A 38 0.73 6.74 15.05
C TRP A 38 2.23 6.94 14.95
N THR A 39 3.00 5.90 15.23
CA THR A 39 4.44 5.88 14.99
C THR A 39 4.77 5.64 13.53
N VAL A 40 6.02 5.94 13.13
CA VAL A 40 6.54 5.59 11.80
C VAL A 40 6.29 4.11 11.49
N ARG A 41 6.56 3.22 12.45
CA ARG A 41 6.33 1.78 12.30
C ARG A 41 4.86 1.43 12.05
N GLU A 42 3.95 2.04 12.81
CA GLU A 42 2.51 1.81 12.64
C GLU A 42 2.02 2.27 11.26
N VAL A 43 2.51 3.40 10.76
CA VAL A 43 2.16 3.93 9.42
C VAL A 43 2.71 3.04 8.30
N VAL A 44 3.97 2.60 8.41
CA VAL A 44 4.57 1.69 7.43
C VAL A 44 3.80 0.38 7.37
N CYS A 45 3.44 -0.17 8.53
CA CYS A 45 2.64 -1.37 8.59
C CYS A 45 1.22 -1.18 8.06
N HIS A 46 0.58 -0.04 8.32
CA HIS A 46 -0.74 0.29 7.77
C HIS A 46 -0.74 0.19 6.25
N ILE A 47 0.21 0.81 5.56
CA ILE A 47 0.29 0.75 4.10
C ILE A 47 0.61 -0.66 3.61
N PHE A 48 1.56 -1.34 4.24
CA PHE A 48 1.88 -2.74 3.93
C PHE A 48 0.64 -3.65 3.98
N ARG A 49 -0.19 -3.54 5.01
CA ARG A 49 -1.38 -4.41 5.16
C ARG A 49 -2.43 -4.11 4.09
N TRP A 50 -2.60 -2.85 3.69
CA TRP A 50 -3.47 -2.51 2.57
C TRP A 50 -2.93 -3.02 1.24
N ASP A 51 -1.61 -2.93 1.02
CA ASP A 51 -0.96 -3.47 -0.17
C ASP A 51 -1.19 -5.01 -0.27
N GLU A 52 -0.98 -5.76 0.82
CA GLU A 52 -1.25 -7.20 0.87
C GLU A 52 -2.72 -7.53 0.56
N TYR A 53 -3.65 -6.80 1.18
CA TYR A 53 -5.08 -7.03 1.00
C TYR A 53 -5.50 -6.82 -0.46
N PHE A 54 -5.16 -5.67 -1.05
CA PHE A 54 -5.57 -5.38 -2.43
C PHE A 54 -4.82 -6.22 -3.46
N PHE A 55 -3.60 -6.65 -3.15
CA PHE A 55 -2.92 -7.64 -3.98
C PHE A 55 -3.74 -8.94 -4.06
N ALA A 56 -4.02 -9.55 -2.91
CA ALA A 56 -4.67 -10.86 -2.84
C ALA A 56 -6.14 -10.82 -3.29
N GLU A 57 -6.88 -9.80 -2.87
CA GLU A 57 -8.33 -9.73 -3.04
C GLU A 57 -8.76 -9.01 -4.33
N ALA A 58 -7.87 -8.30 -5.02
CA ALA A 58 -8.22 -7.61 -6.26
C ALA A 58 -7.22 -7.82 -7.38
N ILE A 59 -6.00 -7.31 -7.23
CA ILE A 59 -5.05 -7.17 -8.34
C ILE A 59 -4.61 -8.53 -8.89
N GLU A 60 -4.28 -9.49 -8.04
CA GLU A 60 -3.89 -10.84 -8.48
C GLU A 60 -5.03 -11.55 -9.21
N LYS A 61 -6.26 -11.41 -8.70
CA LYS A 61 -7.46 -12.03 -9.29
C LYS A 61 -7.75 -11.47 -10.66
N ILE A 62 -7.75 -10.15 -10.78
CA ILE A 62 -7.94 -9.45 -12.05
C ILE A 62 -6.87 -9.87 -13.06
N ALA A 63 -5.60 -9.95 -12.64
CA ALA A 63 -4.51 -10.41 -13.50
C ALA A 63 -4.70 -11.85 -14.01
N ARG A 64 -5.42 -12.69 -13.27
CA ARG A 64 -5.78 -14.07 -13.66
C ARG A 64 -7.10 -14.17 -14.44
N GLY A 65 -7.79 -13.06 -14.69
CA GLY A 65 -9.11 -13.04 -15.31
C GLY A 65 -10.25 -13.46 -14.38
N GLU A 66 -10.02 -13.44 -13.07
CA GLU A 66 -11.02 -13.70 -12.04
C GLU A 66 -11.68 -12.38 -11.59
N ALA A 67 -12.90 -12.45 -11.06
CA ALA A 67 -13.51 -11.30 -10.40
C ALA A 67 -12.77 -10.97 -9.10
N PRO A 68 -12.52 -9.67 -8.79
CA PRO A 68 -11.98 -9.29 -7.50
C PRO A 68 -12.97 -9.67 -6.38
N THR A 69 -12.44 -10.05 -5.22
CA THR A 69 -13.18 -10.41 -4.01
C THR A 69 -13.01 -9.41 -2.88
N SER A 70 -12.31 -8.29 -3.14
CA SER A 70 -12.24 -7.17 -2.21
C SER A 70 -13.64 -6.75 -1.77
N GLU A 71 -13.81 -6.49 -0.49
CA GLU A 71 -15.04 -6.06 0.15
C GLU A 71 -14.77 -4.90 1.12
N HIS A 72 -15.83 -4.28 1.59
CA HIS A 72 -15.78 -3.33 2.68
C HIS A 72 -15.35 -4.04 3.96
N LEU A 73 -14.24 -3.56 4.53
CA LEU A 73 -13.76 -3.99 5.83
C LEU A 73 -14.16 -2.97 6.90
N ASN A 74 -14.24 -3.44 8.15
CA ASN A 74 -14.20 -2.53 9.28
C ASN A 74 -12.79 -1.91 9.37
N TYR A 75 -12.63 -0.68 8.87
CA TYR A 75 -11.32 -0.03 8.77
C TYR A 75 -10.66 0.19 10.12
N ASP A 76 -11.42 0.47 11.18
CA ASP A 76 -10.86 0.66 12.51
C ASP A 76 -10.24 -0.65 13.03
N GLU A 77 -10.95 -1.77 12.85
CA GLU A 77 -10.47 -3.09 13.23
C GLU A 77 -9.29 -3.54 12.37
N PHE A 78 -9.36 -3.32 11.05
CA PHE A 78 -8.26 -3.65 10.13
C PHE A 78 -6.99 -2.87 10.48
N ASN A 79 -7.10 -1.56 10.71
CA ASN A 79 -5.97 -0.71 11.05
C ASN A 79 -5.43 -1.02 12.45
N GLU A 80 -6.26 -1.35 13.43
CA GLU A 80 -5.78 -1.75 14.76
C GLU A 80 -5.01 -3.09 14.69
N ASN A 81 -5.49 -4.05 13.91
CA ASN A 81 -4.76 -5.29 13.66
C ASN A 81 -3.41 -5.03 12.98
N ALA A 82 -3.33 -4.07 12.05
CA ALA A 82 -2.07 -3.64 11.44
C ALA A 82 -1.12 -3.06 12.51
N ARG A 83 -1.61 -2.24 13.43
CA ARG A 83 -0.81 -1.69 14.53
C ARG A 83 -0.29 -2.77 15.49
N ASP A 84 -1.11 -3.76 15.80
CA ASP A 84 -0.69 -4.88 16.65
C ASP A 84 0.36 -5.75 15.97
N TYR A 85 0.20 -6.02 14.67
CA TYR A 85 1.23 -6.67 13.87
C TYR A 85 2.54 -5.85 13.85
N ALA A 86 2.44 -4.53 13.69
CA ALA A 86 3.59 -3.63 13.70
C ALA A 86 4.40 -3.76 15.01
N LYS A 87 3.73 -3.80 16.16
CA LYS A 87 4.38 -3.95 17.49
C LYS A 87 5.12 -5.29 17.63
N ALA A 88 4.60 -6.36 17.01
CA ALA A 88 5.17 -7.70 17.07
C ALA A 88 6.33 -7.92 16.06
N SER A 89 6.49 -7.02 15.08
CA SER A 89 7.44 -7.16 13.98
C SER A 89 8.78 -6.51 14.28
N THR A 90 9.86 -7.05 13.73
CA THR A 90 11.13 -6.33 13.64
C THR A 90 11.04 -5.25 12.55
N THR A 91 11.78 -4.16 12.68
CA THR A 91 11.86 -3.15 11.61
C THR A 91 12.40 -3.74 10.32
N GLU A 92 13.43 -4.60 10.40
CA GLU A 92 14.00 -5.28 9.24
C GLU A 92 12.95 -6.11 8.48
N ASP A 93 12.17 -6.93 9.20
CA ASP A 93 11.09 -7.71 8.58
C ASP A 93 10.00 -6.82 8.01
N LEU A 94 9.63 -5.75 8.70
CA LEU A 94 8.59 -4.84 8.24
C LEU A 94 9.02 -4.11 6.96
N VAL A 95 10.26 -3.61 6.90
CA VAL A 95 10.84 -2.99 5.70
C VAL A 95 10.82 -3.98 4.54
N ARG A 96 11.35 -5.19 4.74
CA ARG A 96 11.42 -6.22 3.70
C ARG A 96 10.03 -6.58 3.17
N GLN A 97 9.06 -6.79 4.06
CA GLN A 97 7.70 -7.15 3.67
C GLN A 97 6.97 -6.01 2.95
N THR A 98 7.11 -4.79 3.44
CA THR A 98 6.49 -3.60 2.81
C THR A 98 7.00 -3.41 1.39
N ILE A 99 8.32 -3.47 1.20
CA ILE A 99 8.93 -3.33 -0.13
C ILE A 99 8.44 -4.46 -1.05
N ALA A 100 8.50 -5.71 -0.59
CA ALA A 100 8.07 -6.86 -1.39
C ALA A 100 6.60 -6.77 -1.82
N ALA A 101 5.70 -6.39 -0.90
CA ALA A 101 4.28 -6.23 -1.20
C ALA A 101 4.03 -5.15 -2.25
N ARG A 102 4.70 -3.99 -2.11
CA ARG A 102 4.57 -2.89 -3.08
C ARG A 102 5.14 -3.25 -4.46
N GLU A 103 6.31 -3.89 -4.50
CA GLU A 103 6.92 -4.37 -5.74
C GLU A 103 6.01 -5.38 -6.45
N GLN A 104 5.39 -6.29 -5.69
CA GLN A 104 4.48 -7.30 -6.22
C GLN A 104 3.22 -6.69 -6.82
N LEU A 105 2.62 -5.69 -6.16
CA LEU A 105 1.50 -4.92 -6.72
C LEU A 105 1.89 -4.20 -8.01
N ILE A 106 3.00 -3.46 -7.98
CA ILE A 106 3.49 -2.70 -9.13
C ILE A 106 3.73 -3.62 -10.32
N GLU A 107 4.39 -4.75 -10.11
CA GLU A 107 4.71 -5.67 -11.19
C GLU A 107 3.46 -6.38 -11.74
N ALA A 108 2.54 -6.80 -10.87
CA ALA A 108 1.28 -7.40 -11.30
C ALA A 108 0.47 -6.44 -12.18
N ILE A 109 0.36 -5.17 -11.78
CA ILE A 109 -0.33 -4.14 -12.55
C ILE A 109 0.44 -3.84 -13.84
N ARG A 110 1.76 -3.66 -13.79
CA ARG A 110 2.60 -3.38 -14.97
C ARG A 110 2.38 -4.43 -16.06
N SER A 111 2.39 -5.70 -15.66
CA SER A 111 2.22 -6.85 -16.54
C SER A 111 0.79 -7.03 -17.10
N MET A 112 -0.22 -6.33 -16.58
CA MET A 112 -1.58 -6.39 -17.14
C MET A 112 -1.63 -5.83 -18.58
N PRO A 113 -2.28 -6.53 -19.52
CA PRO A 113 -2.72 -5.96 -20.79
C PRO A 113 -3.53 -4.67 -20.60
N GLU A 114 -3.51 -3.76 -21.58
CA GLU A 114 -4.22 -2.47 -21.46
C GLU A 114 -5.74 -2.65 -21.25
N ASP A 115 -6.36 -3.62 -21.93
CA ASP A 115 -7.79 -3.92 -21.79
C ASP A 115 -8.17 -4.47 -20.40
N VAL A 116 -7.24 -5.16 -19.74
CA VAL A 116 -7.40 -5.60 -18.34
C VAL A 116 -7.21 -4.42 -17.38
N TYR A 117 -6.20 -3.59 -17.61
CA TYR A 117 -5.93 -2.42 -16.78
C TYR A 117 -7.07 -1.38 -16.82
N ASP A 118 -7.63 -1.13 -18.00
CA ASP A 118 -8.74 -0.19 -18.23
C ASP A 118 -10.13 -0.84 -17.99
N GLY A 119 -10.14 -2.11 -17.59
CA GLY A 119 -11.34 -2.91 -17.40
C GLY A 119 -12.30 -2.39 -16.32
N ASP A 120 -13.58 -2.74 -16.48
CA ASP A 120 -14.63 -2.53 -15.51
C ASP A 120 -14.87 -3.81 -14.71
N TYR A 121 -14.63 -3.74 -13.40
CA TYR A 121 -14.83 -4.85 -12.48
C TYR A 121 -15.90 -4.51 -11.44
N THR A 122 -16.33 -5.53 -10.71
CA THR A 122 -17.23 -5.38 -9.59
C THR A 122 -16.64 -6.14 -8.42
N ASP A 123 -16.52 -5.46 -7.29
CA ASP A 123 -16.03 -6.05 -6.05
C ASP A 123 -17.06 -7.02 -5.43
N LYS A 124 -16.74 -7.64 -4.30
CA LYS A 124 -17.62 -8.62 -3.68
C LYS A 124 -18.93 -8.03 -3.14
N ASP A 125 -18.95 -6.74 -2.83
CA ASP A 125 -20.13 -6.02 -2.35
C ASP A 125 -21.02 -5.48 -3.47
N GLY A 126 -20.60 -5.65 -4.73
CA GLY A 126 -21.33 -5.15 -5.90
C GLY A 126 -20.95 -3.73 -6.30
N HIS A 127 -19.88 -3.15 -5.75
CA HIS A 127 -19.42 -1.82 -6.12
C HIS A 127 -18.45 -1.86 -7.32
N PRO A 128 -18.42 -0.81 -8.15
CA PRO A 128 -17.46 -0.73 -9.25
C PRO A 128 -16.01 -0.73 -8.75
N PHE A 129 -15.16 -1.52 -9.40
CA PHE A 129 -13.72 -1.51 -9.18
C PHE A 129 -13.00 -1.28 -10.51
N LYS A 130 -12.01 -0.38 -10.52
CA LYS A 130 -11.16 -0.06 -11.67
C LYS A 130 -9.72 0.01 -11.23
N VAL A 131 -8.82 -0.74 -11.87
CA VAL A 131 -7.38 -0.78 -11.51
C VAL A 131 -6.75 0.61 -11.64
N ALA A 132 -7.04 1.33 -12.73
CA ALA A 132 -6.54 2.69 -12.92
C ALA A 132 -6.98 3.67 -11.83
N GLN A 133 -8.21 3.54 -11.31
CA GLN A 133 -8.72 4.38 -10.23
C GLN A 133 -8.10 3.99 -8.89
N PHE A 134 -7.99 2.68 -8.61
CA PHE A 134 -7.32 2.15 -7.43
C PHE A 134 -5.92 2.76 -7.26
N ILE A 135 -5.09 2.75 -8.30
CA ILE A 135 -3.73 3.31 -8.21
C ILE A 135 -3.76 4.82 -7.90
N LYS A 136 -4.65 5.58 -8.54
CA LYS A 136 -4.77 7.03 -8.30
C LYS A 136 -5.18 7.34 -6.86
N ASP A 137 -6.13 6.57 -6.31
CA ASP A 137 -6.59 6.71 -4.93
C ASP A 137 -5.46 6.36 -3.94
N PHE A 138 -4.72 5.29 -4.20
CA PHE A 138 -3.63 4.85 -3.34
C PHE A 138 -2.39 5.74 -3.43
N ILE A 139 -2.09 6.33 -4.59
CA ILE A 139 -1.08 7.40 -4.71
C ILE A 139 -1.46 8.59 -3.83
N TRP A 140 -2.73 9.02 -3.86
CA TRP A 140 -3.18 10.12 -3.03
C TRP A 140 -3.06 9.80 -1.54
N HIS A 141 -3.42 8.57 -1.15
CA HIS A 141 -3.28 8.04 0.21
C HIS A 141 -1.81 7.99 0.66
N ASP A 142 -0.92 7.47 -0.18
CA ASP A 142 0.51 7.41 0.12
C ASP A 142 1.09 8.81 0.28
N LYS A 143 0.74 9.75 -0.61
CA LYS A 143 1.15 11.16 -0.49
C LYS A 143 0.68 11.81 0.81
N HIS A 144 -0.47 11.41 1.36
CA HIS A 144 -0.89 11.87 2.68
C HIS A 144 0.09 11.42 3.76
N HIS A 145 0.50 10.15 3.75
CA HIS A 145 1.43 9.60 4.73
C HIS A 145 2.89 10.02 4.50
N LEU A 146 3.34 10.15 3.26
CA LEU A 146 4.66 10.68 2.91
C LEU A 146 4.85 12.08 3.52
N ARG A 147 3.86 12.98 3.37
CA ARG A 147 3.90 14.31 4.01
C ARG A 147 3.98 14.25 5.54
N GLN A 148 3.35 13.27 6.17
CA GLN A 148 3.48 13.08 7.63
C GLN A 148 4.89 12.62 8.00
N LEU A 149 5.47 11.71 7.21
CA LEU A 149 6.80 11.18 7.43
C LEU A 149 7.92 12.18 7.11
N GLU A 150 7.73 13.10 6.17
CA GLU A 150 8.68 14.19 5.86
C GLU A 150 8.91 15.13 7.04
N LEU A 151 7.92 15.27 7.92
CA LEU A 151 7.98 16.15 9.09
C LEU A 151 8.69 15.51 10.30
N ILE A 152 9.07 14.23 10.20
CA ILE A 152 9.80 13.52 11.24
C ILE A 152 11.31 13.59 10.92
N GLY A 153 12.07 14.05 11.93
CA GLY A 153 13.49 14.43 11.88
C GLY A 153 14.43 13.57 11.05
#